data_AF-A0A024TFR6-F1
#
_entry.id   AF-A0A024TFR6-F1
#
_cell.length_a   1.000
_cell.length_b   1.000
_cell.length_c   1.000
_cell.angle_alpha   90.00
_cell.angle_beta   90.00
_cell.angle_gamma   90.00
#
_symmetry.space_group_name_H-M   'P 1'
#
loop_
_entity.id
_entity.type
_entity.pdbx_description
1 polymer ?
#
loop_
_entity_poly.entity_id
_entity_poly.type
_entity_poly.pdbx_seq_one_letter_code
_entity_poly.pdbx_strand_id
1 'polypeptide(L)'
;MTDDDILERLLFGGDGDDVVILSPAIDDLAIAPSSAPTEASSNHSDESDAPKRKRQRTSLKHELEYLREKQEALQAQLNELRATTVVRQPSSIWEMRAKTQIAAATRAMQENASLRTLLQEQLKTAQTLERVLKRSPKLELSPQFNREEWRSWRLDADPAARIQSMLAITDHMYDRLEGELIKSKVYDLHDRQSCMNVRTHQNVLWFDFIQSTIMDVDHDAMRSATWALARQQLQMDGGPILSTTGTILADVPEFNMVYTRNESTMVFTSGSSCKSEGRWIARMYTEPHRTVLVYRTILDDALEPHTPGILRDNLAGCGVRPTRPRPSKWSFTSARRRCRPAATMAHRRHCPRRAN
;
A
#
# COMPACT_ATOMS: atom_id res chain seq x y z
N MET A 1 -22.15 2.03 -37.75
CA MET A 1 -22.21 2.50 -36.36
C MET A 1 -21.52 1.44 -35.53
N THR A 2 -20.25 1.67 -35.23
CA THR A 2 -19.43 0.78 -34.40
C THR A 2 -19.57 1.19 -32.93
N ASP A 3 -19.48 0.23 -32.01
CA ASP A 3 -19.72 0.46 -30.56
C ASP A 3 -18.82 1.55 -29.96
N ASP A 4 -17.68 1.85 -30.58
CA ASP A 4 -16.80 2.95 -30.20
C ASP A 4 -17.42 4.35 -30.44
N ASP A 5 -18.27 4.52 -31.47
CA ASP A 5 -18.97 5.79 -31.74
C ASP A 5 -20.01 6.12 -30.65
N ILE A 6 -20.56 5.09 -30.00
CA ILE A 6 -21.56 5.23 -28.94
C ILE A 6 -20.87 5.64 -27.64
N LEU A 7 -19.69 5.07 -27.36
CA LEU A 7 -18.90 5.40 -26.18
C LEU A 7 -18.32 6.81 -26.25
N GLU A 8 -17.85 7.27 -27.42
CA GLU A 8 -17.32 8.64 -27.56
C GLU A 8 -18.42 9.70 -27.38
N ARG A 9 -19.65 9.48 -27.88
CA ARG A 9 -20.77 10.42 -27.68
C ARG A 9 -21.28 10.49 -26.23
N LEU A 10 -21.10 9.41 -25.46
CA LEU A 10 -21.46 9.37 -24.02
C LEU A 10 -20.38 9.98 -23.12
N LEU A 11 -19.11 9.97 -23.56
CA LEU A 11 -17.98 10.52 -22.82
C LEU A 11 -17.71 12.00 -23.14
N PHE A 12 -17.96 12.42 -24.39
CA PHE A 12 -17.72 13.76 -24.90
C PHE A 12 -18.97 14.27 -25.62
N GLY A 13 -19.95 14.78 -24.86
CA GLY A 13 -21.18 15.35 -25.42
C GLY A 13 -20.86 16.43 -26.45
N GLY A 14 -21.28 16.22 -27.70
CA GLY A 14 -21.21 17.21 -28.77
C GLY A 14 -22.23 18.32 -28.55
N ASP A 15 -21.76 19.55 -28.70
CA ASP A 15 -22.56 20.78 -28.73
C ASP A 15 -23.61 20.74 -29.85
N GLY A 16 -24.85 21.15 -29.54
CA GLY A 16 -25.90 21.35 -30.54
C GLY A 16 -27.34 21.26 -30.00
N ASP A 17 -27.76 22.37 -29.39
CA ASP A 17 -29.13 22.92 -29.29
C ASP A 17 -30.15 22.44 -28.23
N ASP A 18 -30.57 23.47 -27.49
CA ASP A 18 -31.85 23.74 -26.81
C ASP A 18 -32.28 22.90 -25.60
N VAL A 19 -31.78 23.29 -24.43
CA VAL A 19 -32.59 23.25 -23.19
C VAL A 19 -32.52 24.60 -22.50
N VAL A 20 -33.64 25.32 -22.60
CA VAL A 20 -33.93 26.58 -21.90
C VAL A 20 -33.80 26.38 -20.39
N ILE A 21 -32.83 27.06 -19.77
CA ILE A 21 -32.66 27.11 -18.31
C ILE A 21 -33.67 28.10 -17.73
N LEU A 22 -34.71 27.58 -17.08
CA LEU A 22 -35.52 28.36 -16.13
C LEU A 22 -34.99 28.07 -14.71
N SER A 23 -34.21 29.00 -14.16
CA SER A 23 -33.91 29.06 -12.73
C SER A 23 -35.04 29.80 -12.00
N PRO A 24 -35.58 29.27 -10.89
CA PRO A 24 -36.29 30.08 -9.91
C PRO A 24 -35.26 30.63 -8.91
N ALA A 25 -35.10 31.95 -8.90
CA ALA A 25 -34.38 32.65 -7.86
C ALA A 25 -35.18 32.59 -6.55
N ILE A 26 -34.52 32.20 -5.45
CA ILE A 26 -34.92 32.56 -4.10
C ILE A 26 -33.68 33.11 -3.42
N ASP A 27 -33.69 34.43 -3.23
CA ASP A 27 -32.76 35.19 -2.41
C ASP A 27 -32.89 34.78 -0.94
N ASP A 28 -31.75 34.64 -0.25
CA ASP A 28 -31.71 34.86 1.19
C ASP A 28 -30.49 35.70 1.61
N LEU A 29 -30.79 36.53 2.60
CA LEU A 29 -30.15 37.75 3.07
C LEU A 29 -28.70 37.60 3.58
N ALA A 30 -27.85 38.59 3.26
CA ALA A 30 -26.69 38.94 4.09
C ALA A 30 -26.63 40.47 4.31
N ILE A 31 -26.70 40.85 5.58
CA ILE A 31 -26.65 42.21 6.12
C ILE A 31 -25.20 42.69 6.19
N ALA A 32 -24.91 43.92 5.76
CA ALA A 32 -23.70 44.65 6.11
C ALA A 32 -24.03 46.09 6.53
N PRO A 33 -23.35 46.66 7.55
CA PRO A 33 -23.68 47.96 8.14
C PRO A 33 -22.93 49.14 7.50
N SER A 34 -23.52 50.32 7.76
CA SER A 34 -23.18 51.68 7.30
C SER A 34 -21.86 52.24 7.83
N SER A 35 -21.19 53.07 7.02
CA SER A 35 -20.34 54.20 7.45
C SER A 35 -20.26 55.23 6.32
N ALA A 36 -20.59 56.49 6.63
CA ALA A 36 -20.55 57.65 5.72
C ALA A 36 -19.23 58.47 5.90
N PRO A 37 -19.06 59.68 5.33
CA PRO A 37 -18.41 59.95 4.04
C PRO A 37 -17.17 60.86 4.18
N THR A 38 -16.41 61.07 3.10
CA THR A 38 -15.46 62.18 2.99
C THR A 38 -15.45 62.76 1.59
N GLU A 39 -15.52 64.09 1.54
CA GLU A 39 -15.65 64.96 0.38
C GLU A 39 -14.41 64.96 -0.53
N ALA A 40 -14.63 65.18 -1.83
CA ALA A 40 -13.70 65.93 -2.67
C ALA A 40 -14.47 66.60 -3.83
N SER A 41 -14.18 67.90 -3.98
CA SER A 41 -14.78 68.89 -4.87
C SER A 41 -14.30 68.78 -6.33
N SER A 42 -15.12 69.21 -7.29
CA SER A 42 -14.76 70.27 -8.27
C SER A 42 -15.63 70.25 -9.54
N ASN A 43 -16.47 71.29 -9.63
CA ASN A 43 -16.80 72.15 -10.76
C ASN A 43 -17.37 71.60 -12.08
N HIS A 44 -18.61 72.01 -12.37
CA HIS A 44 -19.03 72.38 -13.72
C HIS A 44 -20.04 73.54 -13.70
N SER A 45 -19.60 74.66 -14.30
CA SER A 45 -20.30 75.67 -15.12
C SER A 45 -21.61 76.34 -14.67
N ASP A 46 -21.54 77.66 -14.86
CA ASP A 46 -22.46 78.78 -14.65
C ASP A 46 -23.82 78.75 -15.37
N GLU A 47 -24.77 79.40 -14.66
CA GLU A 47 -25.78 80.36 -15.15
C GLU A 47 -27.00 79.85 -15.95
N SER A 48 -28.14 79.77 -15.27
CA SER A 48 -29.38 80.44 -15.73
C SER A 48 -30.45 80.46 -14.62
N ASP A 49 -30.91 81.67 -14.37
CA ASP A 49 -31.92 82.08 -13.39
C ASP A 49 -33.33 81.58 -13.79
N ALA A 50 -33.96 80.77 -12.94
CA ALA A 50 -35.37 80.38 -13.05
C ALA A 50 -35.93 79.99 -11.67
N PRO A 51 -37.23 80.24 -11.41
CA PRO A 51 -37.71 80.66 -10.11
C PRO A 51 -37.76 79.54 -9.06
N LYS A 52 -37.52 79.92 -7.79
CA LYS A 52 -37.64 79.12 -6.57
C LYS A 52 -38.89 78.21 -6.57
N ARG A 53 -38.74 76.97 -7.05
CA ARG A 53 -39.70 75.90 -6.77
C ARG A 53 -39.45 75.41 -5.36
N LYS A 54 -40.31 75.84 -4.43
CA LYS A 54 -40.43 75.26 -3.08
C LYS A 54 -40.37 73.74 -3.23
N ARG A 55 -39.31 73.09 -2.71
CA ARG A 55 -39.30 71.64 -2.47
C ARG A 55 -40.56 71.34 -1.68
N GLN A 56 -41.59 70.85 -2.35
CA GLN A 56 -42.70 70.23 -1.65
C GLN A 56 -42.07 69.03 -0.96
N ARG A 57 -41.85 69.14 0.35
CA ARG A 57 -41.98 68.00 1.24
C ARG A 57 -43.42 67.52 1.11
N THR A 58 -43.79 66.92 -0.02
CA THR A 58 -44.86 65.93 -0.05
C THR A 58 -44.39 64.89 0.93
N SER A 59 -45.03 64.97 2.09
CA SER A 59 -44.52 64.56 3.37
C SER A 59 -43.96 63.14 3.30
N LEU A 60 -42.77 62.91 3.82
CA LEU A 60 -42.19 61.58 4.04
C LEU A 60 -43.20 60.62 4.72
N LYS A 61 -44.16 61.22 5.46
CA LYS A 61 -45.33 60.55 6.03
C LYS A 61 -46.26 59.91 4.98
N HIS A 62 -46.53 60.58 3.85
CA HIS A 62 -47.34 60.03 2.75
C HIS A 62 -46.60 58.91 2.01
N GLU A 63 -45.28 59.01 1.88
CA GLU A 63 -44.46 57.94 1.29
C GLU A 63 -44.40 56.71 2.22
N LEU A 64 -44.31 56.92 3.53
CA LEU A 64 -44.44 55.84 4.52
C LEU A 64 -45.83 55.21 4.54
N GLU A 65 -46.89 56.01 4.39
CA GLU A 65 -48.27 55.51 4.27
C GLU A 65 -48.41 54.64 3.02
N TYR A 66 -47.94 55.13 1.86
CA TYR A 66 -47.93 54.39 0.60
C TYR A 66 -47.13 53.08 0.67
N LEU A 67 -45.95 53.09 1.30
CA LEU A 67 -45.14 51.89 1.47
C LEU A 67 -45.79 50.88 2.42
N ARG A 68 -46.50 51.34 3.46
CA ARG A 68 -47.27 50.47 4.36
C ARG A 68 -48.47 49.85 3.67
N GLU A 69 -49.24 50.65 2.92
CA GLU A 69 -50.34 50.14 2.10
C GLU A 69 -49.85 49.13 1.06
N LYS A 70 -48.70 49.38 0.44
CA LYS A 70 -48.08 48.46 -0.52
C LYS A 70 -47.56 47.20 0.14
N GLN A 71 -46.98 47.31 1.34
CA GLN A 71 -46.58 46.15 2.13
C GLN A 71 -47.80 45.31 2.50
N GLU A 72 -48.88 45.93 2.98
CA GLU A 72 -50.11 45.24 3.35
C GLU A 72 -50.77 44.57 2.13
N ALA A 73 -50.79 45.24 0.98
CA ALA A 73 -51.26 44.67 -0.27
C ALA A 73 -50.41 43.48 -0.75
N LEU A 74 -49.08 43.59 -0.70
CA LEU A 74 -48.17 42.49 -1.07
C LEU A 74 -48.25 41.33 -0.07
N GLN A 75 -48.47 41.62 1.20
CA GLN A 75 -48.61 40.63 2.25
C GLN A 75 -49.97 39.92 2.15
N ALA A 76 -51.02 40.64 1.76
CA ALA A 76 -52.31 40.06 1.39
C ALA A 76 -52.20 39.16 0.15
N GLN A 77 -51.49 39.60 -0.90
CA GLN A 77 -51.21 38.78 -2.09
C GLN A 77 -50.39 37.52 -1.75
N LEU A 78 -49.39 37.64 -0.88
CA LEU A 78 -48.63 36.48 -0.39
C LEU A 78 -49.51 35.51 0.39
N ASN A 79 -50.40 36.02 1.24
CA ASN A 79 -51.32 35.20 2.03
C ASN A 79 -52.37 34.53 1.14
N GLU A 80 -52.87 35.21 0.12
CA GLU A 80 -53.79 34.66 -0.87
C GLU A 80 -53.12 33.59 -1.73
N LEU A 81 -51.90 33.84 -2.21
CA LEU A 81 -51.10 32.84 -2.92
C LEU A 81 -50.79 31.64 -2.02
N ARG A 82 -50.40 31.85 -0.77
CA ARG A 82 -50.18 30.76 0.20
C ARG A 82 -51.45 29.96 0.46
N ALA A 83 -52.60 30.61 0.66
CA ALA A 83 -53.89 29.94 0.83
C ALA A 83 -54.28 29.13 -0.42
N THR A 84 -54.06 29.69 -1.62
CA THR A 84 -54.30 29.01 -2.90
C THR A 84 -53.35 27.82 -3.11
N THR A 85 -52.11 27.92 -2.62
CA THR A 85 -51.11 26.85 -2.70
C THR A 85 -51.43 25.71 -1.71
N VAL A 86 -52.02 26.03 -0.56
CA VAL A 86 -52.51 25.04 0.44
C VAL A 86 -53.80 24.35 -0.05
N VAL A 87 -54.63 25.03 -0.86
CA VAL A 87 -55.88 24.47 -1.42
C VAL A 87 -55.65 23.67 -2.71
N ARG A 88 -54.49 23.79 -3.37
CA ARG A 88 -54.10 22.85 -4.44
C ARG A 88 -53.90 21.45 -3.84
N GLN A 89 -54.82 20.55 -4.16
CA GLN A 89 -54.79 19.11 -3.92
C GLN A 89 -53.39 18.51 -4.17
N PRO A 90 -53.01 17.43 -3.46
CA PRO A 90 -51.62 16.97 -3.33
C PRO A 90 -50.99 16.83 -4.70
N SER A 91 -49.79 17.41 -4.85
CA SER A 91 -48.95 17.28 -6.04
C SER A 91 -49.11 15.88 -6.61
N SER A 92 -49.52 15.77 -7.87
CA SER A 92 -49.71 14.48 -8.55
C SER A 92 -48.53 13.58 -8.22
N ILE A 93 -48.77 12.30 -7.92
CA ILE A 93 -47.71 11.34 -7.53
C ILE A 93 -46.51 11.43 -8.51
N TRP A 94 -46.77 11.72 -9.78
CA TRP A 94 -45.77 11.96 -10.82
C TRP A 94 -44.92 13.21 -10.63
N GLU A 95 -45.48 14.33 -10.14
CA GLU A 95 -44.73 15.54 -9.84
C GLU A 95 -43.75 15.30 -8.67
N MET A 96 -44.20 14.61 -7.62
CA MET A 96 -43.33 14.24 -6.51
C MET A 96 -42.22 13.28 -6.94
N ARG A 97 -42.55 12.30 -7.78
CA ARG A 97 -41.57 11.37 -8.38
C ARG A 97 -40.60 12.09 -9.30
N ALA A 98 -41.05 13.05 -10.10
CA ALA A 98 -40.19 13.87 -10.96
C ALA A 98 -39.22 14.73 -10.14
N LYS A 99 -39.69 15.41 -9.07
CA LYS A 99 -38.82 16.15 -8.15
C LYS A 99 -37.77 15.24 -7.50
N THR A 100 -38.19 14.05 -7.07
CA THR A 100 -37.28 13.04 -6.50
C THR A 100 -36.24 12.58 -7.52
N GLN A 101 -36.66 12.34 -8.77
CA GLN A 101 -35.77 11.89 -9.84
C GLN A 101 -34.77 12.98 -10.24
N ILE A 102 -35.19 14.24 -10.30
CA ILE A 102 -34.30 15.38 -10.55
C ILE A 102 -33.27 15.49 -9.41
N ALA A 103 -33.70 15.42 -8.14
CA ALA A 103 -32.80 15.47 -7.00
C ALA A 103 -31.84 14.26 -6.92
N ALA A 104 -32.24 13.10 -7.44
CA ALA A 104 -31.36 11.95 -7.58
C ALA A 104 -30.36 12.14 -8.72
N ALA A 105 -30.80 12.66 -9.86
CA ALA A 105 -29.94 12.95 -11.01
C ALA A 105 -28.89 14.00 -10.71
N THR A 106 -29.26 15.09 -10.02
CA THR A 106 -28.31 16.15 -9.64
C THR A 106 -27.26 15.63 -8.67
N ARG A 107 -27.64 14.82 -7.69
CA ARG A 107 -26.68 14.14 -6.78
C ARG A 107 -25.75 13.22 -7.54
N ALA A 108 -26.28 12.38 -8.44
CA ALA A 108 -25.46 11.49 -9.26
C ALA A 108 -24.47 12.26 -10.14
N MET A 109 -24.88 13.40 -10.71
CA MET A 109 -24.00 14.26 -11.51
C MET A 109 -22.89 14.91 -10.67
N GLN A 110 -23.22 15.38 -9.46
CA GLN A 110 -22.23 15.94 -8.52
C GLN A 110 -21.22 14.87 -8.06
N GLU A 111 -21.69 13.68 -7.72
CA GLU A 111 -20.83 12.55 -7.36
C GLU A 111 -19.95 12.13 -8.53
N ASN A 112 -20.49 12.06 -9.75
CA ASN A 112 -19.70 11.72 -10.94
C ASN A 112 -18.61 12.77 -11.20
N ALA A 113 -18.92 14.06 -11.04
CA ALA A 113 -17.93 15.13 -11.14
C ALA A 113 -16.83 14.97 -10.09
N SER A 114 -17.19 14.70 -8.84
CA SER A 114 -16.21 14.47 -7.75
C SER A 114 -15.36 13.21 -7.97
N LEU A 115 -15.91 12.15 -8.56
CA LEU A 115 -15.16 10.94 -8.87
C LEU A 115 -14.18 11.19 -10.02
N ARG A 116 -14.58 11.97 -11.03
CA ARG A 116 -13.70 12.37 -12.15
C ARG A 116 -12.54 13.23 -11.67
N THR A 117 -12.76 14.17 -10.75
CA THR A 117 -11.67 14.98 -10.19
C THR A 117 -10.70 14.12 -9.38
N LEU A 118 -11.20 13.22 -8.52
CA LEU A 118 -10.36 12.30 -7.76
C LEU A 118 -9.54 11.37 -8.69
N LEU A 119 -10.13 10.87 -9.77
CA LEU A 119 -9.42 10.03 -10.75
C LEU A 119 -8.31 10.83 -11.42
N GLN A 120 -8.58 12.07 -11.85
CA GLN A 120 -7.54 12.95 -12.42
C GLN A 120 -6.41 13.23 -11.43
N GLU A 121 -6.70 13.42 -10.15
CA GLU A 121 -5.69 13.58 -9.10
C GLU A 121 -4.84 12.31 -8.96
N GLN A 122 -5.47 11.13 -8.86
CA GLN A 122 -4.76 9.85 -8.79
C GLN A 122 -3.87 9.65 -10.03
N LEU A 123 -4.36 9.97 -11.22
CA LEU A 123 -3.59 9.88 -12.46
C LEU A 123 -2.38 10.84 -12.45
N LYS A 124 -2.56 12.09 -11.98
CA LYS A 124 -1.45 13.04 -11.78
C LYS A 124 -0.42 12.54 -10.77
N THR A 125 -0.84 11.91 -9.67
CA THR A 125 0.10 11.32 -8.69
C THR A 125 0.88 10.16 -9.31
N ALA A 126 0.21 9.25 -10.02
CA ALA A 126 0.84 8.14 -10.71
C ALA A 126 1.87 8.60 -11.76
N GLN A 127 1.51 9.58 -12.59
CA GLN A 127 2.44 10.19 -13.56
C GLN A 127 3.62 10.90 -12.89
N THR A 128 3.41 11.49 -11.71
CA THR A 128 4.48 12.13 -10.95
C THR A 128 5.44 11.10 -10.38
N LEU A 129 4.92 9.99 -9.83
CA LEU A 129 5.74 8.85 -9.39
C LEU A 129 6.49 8.23 -10.56
N GLU A 130 5.83 8.04 -11.70
CA GLU A 130 6.47 7.51 -12.92
C GLU A 130 7.60 8.44 -13.39
N ARG A 131 7.39 9.76 -13.38
CA ARG A 131 8.44 10.74 -13.70
C ARG A 131 9.59 10.71 -12.70
N VAL A 132 9.32 10.59 -11.41
CA VAL A 132 10.36 10.46 -10.37
C VAL A 132 11.17 9.18 -10.58
N LEU A 133 10.50 8.05 -10.81
CA LEU A 133 11.16 6.77 -11.06
C LEU A 133 11.97 6.79 -12.37
N LYS A 134 11.44 7.36 -13.46
CA LYS A 134 12.16 7.54 -14.74
C LYS A 134 13.32 8.52 -14.63
N ARG A 135 13.20 9.57 -13.81
CA ARG A 135 14.28 10.55 -13.49
C ARG A 135 15.24 10.08 -12.41
N SER A 136 15.11 8.86 -11.92
CA SER A 136 16.07 8.26 -10.99
C SER A 136 17.08 7.32 -11.70
N PRO A 137 17.79 7.71 -12.78
CA PRO A 137 18.99 6.97 -13.15
C PRO A 137 20.09 7.42 -12.17
N LYS A 138 20.47 6.53 -11.23
CA LYS A 138 21.55 6.69 -10.24
C LYS A 138 21.15 7.32 -8.90
N LEU A 139 20.25 6.66 -8.17
CA LEU A 139 20.29 6.68 -6.69
C LEU A 139 21.37 5.73 -6.13
N GLU A 140 22.40 5.43 -6.93
CA GLU A 140 23.51 4.51 -6.63
C GLU A 140 24.68 5.21 -5.90
N LEU A 141 24.59 6.51 -5.59
CA LEU A 141 25.75 7.31 -5.16
C LEU A 141 25.56 8.09 -3.86
N SER A 142 24.49 7.83 -3.11
CA SER A 142 24.38 8.36 -1.75
C SER A 142 24.74 7.26 -0.75
N PRO A 143 25.69 7.46 0.18
CA PRO A 143 26.07 6.45 1.18
C PRO A 143 24.91 6.01 2.08
N GLN A 144 23.78 6.71 2.05
CA GLN A 144 22.54 6.35 2.74
C GLN A 144 21.63 5.39 1.93
N PHE A 145 21.81 5.28 0.62
CA PHE A 145 21.05 4.35 -0.25
C PHE A 145 21.59 2.91 -0.18
N ASN A 146 22.87 2.74 0.15
CA ASN A 146 23.46 1.42 0.47
C ASN A 146 22.90 0.77 1.74
N ARG A 147 22.13 1.51 2.55
CA ARG A 147 21.51 0.99 3.77
C ARG A 147 20.45 -0.10 3.51
N GLU A 148 20.11 -0.33 2.25
CA GLU A 148 19.14 -1.32 1.79
C GLU A 148 19.75 -2.43 0.92
N GLU A 149 21.07 -2.52 0.77
CA GLU A 149 21.74 -3.59 -0.01
C GLU A 149 21.31 -4.99 0.46
N TRP A 150 21.09 -5.16 1.77
CA TRP A 150 20.54 -6.38 2.36
C TRP A 150 19.18 -6.80 1.77
N ARG A 151 18.37 -5.87 1.23
CA ARG A 151 17.04 -6.18 0.66
C ARG A 151 17.11 -6.98 -0.62
N SER A 152 18.23 -6.87 -1.34
CA SER A 152 18.44 -7.53 -2.62
C SER A 152 18.83 -9.01 -2.47
N TRP A 153 19.39 -9.40 -1.30
CA TRP A 153 19.93 -10.73 -1.02
C TRP A 153 20.88 -11.21 -2.13
N ARG A 154 21.73 -10.29 -2.61
CA ARG A 154 22.70 -10.52 -3.67
C ARG A 154 24.11 -10.46 -3.15
N LEU A 155 25.00 -11.23 -3.78
CA LEU A 155 26.42 -11.16 -3.55
C LEU A 155 27.14 -10.80 -4.85
N ASP A 156 28.01 -9.79 -4.76
CA ASP A 156 28.82 -9.32 -5.87
C ASP A 156 30.04 -10.22 -6.13
N ALA A 157 30.70 -9.95 -7.25
CA ALA A 157 31.92 -10.65 -7.67
C ALA A 157 33.18 -10.13 -6.95
N ASP A 158 33.18 -8.90 -6.46
CA ASP A 158 34.31 -8.34 -5.72
C ASP A 158 34.42 -8.98 -4.33
N PRO A 159 35.57 -9.58 -3.94
CA PRO A 159 35.72 -10.27 -2.66
C PRO A 159 35.47 -9.38 -1.44
N ALA A 160 35.88 -8.11 -1.48
CA ALA A 160 35.70 -7.19 -0.35
C ALA A 160 34.24 -6.80 -0.18
N ALA A 161 33.59 -6.34 -1.26
CA ALA A 161 32.16 -6.02 -1.26
C ALA A 161 31.30 -7.22 -0.86
N ARG A 162 31.68 -8.42 -1.32
CA ARG A 162 30.99 -9.67 -0.98
C ARG A 162 30.96 -9.94 0.52
N ILE A 163 32.09 -9.83 1.22
CA ILE A 163 32.14 -10.03 2.67
C ILE A 163 31.28 -8.95 3.37
N GLN A 164 31.36 -7.70 2.93
CA GLN A 164 30.54 -6.61 3.48
C GLN A 164 29.05 -6.89 3.30
N SER A 165 28.61 -7.37 2.14
CA SER A 165 27.23 -7.76 1.89
C SER A 165 26.78 -8.93 2.77
N MET A 166 27.63 -9.94 2.97
CA MET A 166 27.34 -11.05 3.89
C MET A 166 27.18 -10.56 5.34
N LEU A 167 28.05 -9.65 5.80
CA LEU A 167 27.96 -9.04 7.12
C LEU A 167 26.67 -8.22 7.26
N ALA A 168 26.39 -7.32 6.31
CA ALA A 168 25.18 -6.49 6.32
C ALA A 168 23.90 -7.32 6.34
N ILE A 169 23.85 -8.43 5.59
CA ILE A 169 22.72 -9.37 5.60
C ILE A 169 22.56 -10.04 6.97
N THR A 170 23.65 -10.53 7.55
CA THR A 170 23.61 -11.25 8.83
C THR A 170 23.35 -10.33 10.02
N ASP A 171 23.89 -9.11 10.00
CA ASP A 171 23.64 -8.07 11.01
C ASP A 171 22.17 -7.64 10.96
N HIS A 172 21.62 -7.37 9.78
CA HIS A 172 20.19 -7.03 9.63
C HIS A 172 19.27 -8.13 10.19
N MET A 173 19.59 -9.39 9.87
CA MET A 173 18.82 -10.54 10.36
C MET A 173 18.90 -10.67 11.89
N TYR A 174 20.06 -10.35 12.47
CA TYR A 174 20.27 -10.36 13.91
C TYR A 174 19.55 -9.20 14.61
N ASP A 175 19.61 -7.98 14.09
CA ASP A 175 18.92 -6.80 14.64
C ASP A 175 17.40 -7.01 14.71
N ARG A 176 16.84 -7.74 13.73
CA ARG A 176 15.41 -8.02 13.64
C ARG A 176 14.96 -9.21 14.51
N LEU A 177 15.91 -9.96 15.08
CA LEU A 177 15.66 -11.21 15.79
C LEU A 177 14.56 -11.08 16.84
N GLU A 178 14.75 -10.17 17.82
CA GLU A 178 13.81 -10.00 18.93
C GLU A 178 12.39 -9.70 18.46
N GLY A 179 12.28 -8.78 17.49
CA GLY A 179 10.99 -8.43 16.91
C GLY A 179 10.30 -9.62 16.25
N GLU A 180 11.05 -10.54 15.63
CA GLU A 180 10.46 -11.74 15.06
C GLU A 180 10.11 -12.80 16.12
N LEU A 181 10.91 -12.96 17.17
CA LEU A 181 10.61 -13.87 18.29
C LEU A 181 9.29 -13.50 18.98
N ILE A 182 9.09 -12.21 19.24
CA ILE A 182 7.85 -11.70 19.85
C ILE A 182 6.66 -11.91 18.91
N LYS A 183 6.78 -11.51 17.63
CA LYS A 183 5.70 -11.69 16.64
C LYS A 183 5.29 -13.15 16.45
N SER A 184 6.25 -14.07 16.57
CA SER A 184 6.01 -15.50 16.42
C SER A 184 5.53 -16.20 17.70
N LYS A 185 5.34 -15.45 18.80
CA LYS A 185 4.88 -15.97 20.11
C LYS A 185 5.73 -17.14 20.60
N VAL A 186 7.03 -17.06 20.35
CA VAL A 186 7.99 -18.13 20.67
C VAL A 186 8.07 -18.38 22.17
N TYR A 187 8.04 -17.29 22.92
CA TYR A 187 8.09 -17.29 24.37
C TYR A 187 6.84 -17.95 25.01
N ASP A 188 5.75 -18.10 24.25
CA ASP A 188 4.50 -18.72 24.70
C ASP A 188 4.46 -20.23 24.44
N LEU A 189 5.44 -20.79 23.72
CA LEU A 189 5.44 -22.22 23.37
C LEU A 189 5.71 -23.09 24.60
N HIS A 190 5.61 -24.41 24.47
CA HIS A 190 6.05 -25.33 25.50
C HIS A 190 7.18 -26.21 24.97
N ASP A 191 7.78 -27.01 25.86
CA ASP A 191 8.78 -27.99 25.45
C ASP A 191 8.25 -28.90 24.33
N ARG A 192 9.08 -29.15 23.32
CA ARG A 192 8.82 -29.98 22.13
C ARG A 192 7.63 -29.51 21.31
N GLN A 193 7.17 -28.28 21.51
CA GLN A 193 6.10 -27.72 20.71
C GLN A 193 6.65 -27.11 19.42
N SER A 194 5.99 -27.42 18.30
CA SER A 194 6.21 -26.76 17.03
C SER A 194 4.91 -26.14 16.52
N CYS A 195 5.00 -24.97 15.90
CA CYS A 195 3.90 -24.39 15.15
C CYS A 195 4.34 -24.04 13.73
N MET A 196 3.39 -24.14 12.81
CA MET A 196 3.58 -23.79 11.41
C MET A 196 2.45 -22.86 11.00
N ASN A 197 2.80 -21.70 10.47
CA ASN A 197 1.85 -20.76 9.88
C ASN A 197 2.08 -20.71 8.37
N VAL A 198 1.01 -20.92 7.61
CA VAL A 198 1.04 -20.89 6.15
C VAL A 198 0.25 -19.67 5.69
N ARG A 199 0.90 -18.77 4.96
CA ARG A 199 0.29 -17.55 4.44
C ARG A 199 0.42 -17.52 2.93
N THR A 200 -0.67 -17.16 2.25
CA THR A 200 -0.67 -16.97 0.81
C THR A 200 -0.84 -15.49 0.49
N HIS A 201 0.07 -14.94 -0.30
CA HIS A 201 -0.05 -13.56 -0.79
C HIS A 201 0.38 -13.49 -2.24
N GLN A 202 -0.46 -12.92 -3.11
CA GLN A 202 -0.20 -12.78 -4.56
C GLN A 202 0.26 -14.10 -5.21
N ASN A 203 -0.45 -15.20 -4.91
CA ASN A 203 -0.10 -16.55 -5.37
C ASN A 203 1.30 -17.02 -4.92
N VAL A 204 1.84 -16.49 -3.83
CA VAL A 204 3.09 -16.95 -3.21
C VAL A 204 2.80 -17.52 -1.83
N LEU A 205 3.31 -18.71 -1.57
CA LEU A 205 3.14 -19.40 -0.31
C LEU A 205 4.33 -19.10 0.62
N TRP A 206 4.02 -18.72 1.84
CA TRP A 206 4.97 -18.44 2.90
C TRP A 206 4.74 -19.41 4.04
N PHE A 207 5.80 -20.08 4.47
CA PHE A 207 5.80 -20.95 5.61
C PHE A 207 6.62 -20.30 6.71
N ASP A 208 6.02 -20.08 7.86
CA ASP A 208 6.73 -19.76 9.09
C ASP A 208 6.69 -21.01 9.96
N PHE A 209 7.84 -21.67 10.10
CA PHE A 209 8.02 -22.78 11.01
C PHE A 209 8.76 -22.31 12.25
N ILE A 210 8.28 -22.77 13.40
CA ILE A 210 8.73 -22.40 14.73
C ILE A 210 8.76 -23.68 15.55
N GLN A 211 9.87 -23.94 16.22
CA GLN A 211 10.00 -25.08 17.11
C GLN A 211 10.68 -24.65 18.41
N SER A 212 10.13 -25.09 19.54
CA SER A 212 10.77 -25.04 20.86
C SER A 212 11.13 -26.46 21.30
N THR A 213 12.34 -26.69 21.79
CA THR A 213 12.74 -27.98 22.35
C THR A 213 13.71 -27.84 23.51
N ILE A 214 13.53 -28.67 24.52
CA ILE A 214 14.40 -28.77 25.67
C ILE A 214 15.40 -29.88 25.47
N MET A 215 16.68 -29.51 25.47
CA MET A 215 17.78 -30.45 25.49
C MET A 215 18.56 -30.34 26.79
N ASP A 216 18.93 -31.50 27.34
CA ASP A 216 19.79 -31.59 28.51
C ASP A 216 21.22 -31.88 28.08
N VAL A 217 21.83 -30.87 27.47
CA VAL A 217 23.19 -30.93 26.93
C VAL A 217 23.93 -29.72 27.45
N ASP A 218 25.23 -29.88 27.69
CA ASP A 218 26.12 -28.77 28.00
C ASP A 218 26.03 -27.67 26.93
N HIS A 219 26.03 -26.41 27.36
CA HIS A 219 25.81 -25.29 26.46
C HIS A 219 26.96 -25.16 25.46
N ASP A 220 28.22 -25.33 25.89
CA ASP A 220 29.39 -25.24 25.02
C ASP A 220 29.49 -26.41 24.06
N ALA A 221 29.13 -27.62 24.51
CA ALA A 221 29.01 -28.79 23.64
C ALA A 221 27.94 -28.55 22.56
N MET A 222 26.76 -28.03 22.92
CA MET A 222 25.68 -27.73 21.98
C MET A 222 26.05 -26.61 21.00
N ARG A 223 26.72 -25.54 21.49
CA ARG A 223 27.25 -24.45 20.66
C ARG A 223 28.23 -24.99 19.63
N SER A 224 29.19 -25.81 20.07
CA SER A 224 30.19 -26.43 19.20
C SER A 224 29.55 -27.34 18.15
N ALA A 225 28.59 -28.17 18.55
CA ALA A 225 27.84 -29.04 17.63
C ALA A 225 27.03 -28.24 16.60
N THR A 226 26.39 -27.15 17.04
CA THR A 226 25.64 -26.25 16.16
C THR A 226 26.55 -25.60 15.11
N TRP A 227 27.73 -25.16 15.53
CA TRP A 227 28.70 -24.57 14.63
C TRP A 227 29.29 -25.60 13.65
N ALA A 228 29.58 -26.81 14.13
CA ALA A 228 30.02 -27.93 13.29
C ALA A 228 28.95 -28.29 12.24
N LEU A 229 27.66 -28.25 12.58
CA LEU A 229 26.56 -28.43 11.64
C LEU A 229 26.52 -27.32 10.58
N ALA A 230 26.66 -26.05 11.00
CA ALA A 230 26.70 -24.92 10.06
C ALA A 230 27.89 -25.02 9.08
N ARG A 231 29.04 -25.51 9.55
CA ARG A 231 30.23 -25.82 8.74
C ARG A 231 30.15 -27.17 8.02
N GLN A 232 29.02 -27.88 8.04
CA GLN A 232 28.84 -29.17 7.37
C GLN A 232 29.86 -30.25 7.77
N GLN A 233 30.43 -30.14 8.97
CA GLN A 233 31.39 -31.10 9.52
C GLN A 233 30.70 -32.33 10.12
N LEU A 234 29.39 -32.22 10.38
CA LEU A 234 28.54 -33.31 10.81
C LEU A 234 27.74 -33.80 9.60
N GLN A 235 27.98 -35.05 9.20
CA GLN A 235 27.13 -35.75 8.25
C GLN A 235 25.87 -36.19 9.00
N MET A 236 24.73 -35.65 8.59
CA MET A 236 23.43 -36.13 9.06
C MET A 236 22.94 -37.14 8.03
N ASP A 237 22.70 -38.39 8.45
CA ASP A 237 22.09 -39.38 7.57
C ASP A 237 20.76 -38.82 7.06
N GLY A 238 20.63 -38.74 5.73
CA GLY A 238 19.40 -38.26 5.08
C GLY A 238 18.23 -39.16 5.46
N GLY A 239 17.10 -38.55 5.82
CA GLY A 239 15.86 -39.30 6.02
C GLY A 239 15.31 -39.84 4.69
N PRO A 240 14.39 -40.80 4.70
CA PRO A 240 13.83 -41.39 3.47
C PRO A 240 13.08 -40.37 2.59
N ILE A 241 12.67 -39.23 3.16
CA ILE A 241 11.88 -38.19 2.49
C ILE A 241 12.75 -37.03 1.99
N LEU A 242 13.81 -36.68 2.71
CA LEU A 242 14.67 -35.52 2.43
C LEU A 242 16.13 -35.90 2.64
N SER A 243 16.92 -35.79 1.57
CA SER A 243 18.37 -35.89 1.61
C SER A 243 18.97 -34.55 1.21
N THR A 244 19.90 -34.05 2.00
CA THR A 244 20.58 -32.78 1.77
C THR A 244 22.08 -33.00 1.83
N THR A 245 22.77 -32.64 0.75
CA THR A 245 24.22 -32.60 0.67
C THR A 245 24.65 -31.14 0.60
N GLY A 246 25.84 -30.81 1.10
CA GLY A 246 26.37 -29.48 0.89
C GLY A 246 27.88 -29.41 0.86
N THR A 247 28.36 -28.26 0.36
CA THR A 247 29.77 -27.90 0.28
C THR A 247 30.00 -26.51 0.83
N ILE A 248 31.14 -26.31 1.50
CA ILE A 248 31.57 -24.98 1.95
C ILE A 248 32.11 -24.22 0.74
N LEU A 249 31.57 -23.03 0.49
CA LEU A 249 32.02 -22.11 -0.56
C LEU A 249 32.99 -21.05 -0.01
N ALA A 250 32.73 -20.56 1.22
CA ALA A 250 33.65 -19.68 1.92
C ALA A 250 33.54 -19.90 3.43
N ASP A 251 34.66 -19.82 4.12
CA ASP A 251 34.75 -19.93 5.57
C ASP A 251 35.47 -18.68 6.10
N VAL A 252 34.80 -17.92 6.96
CA VAL A 252 35.25 -16.61 7.44
C VAL A 252 35.28 -16.64 8.97
N PRO A 253 36.33 -17.24 9.56
CA PRO A 253 36.42 -17.49 10.99
C PRO A 253 36.47 -16.18 11.80
N GLU A 254 36.98 -15.09 11.23
CA GLU A 254 37.08 -13.78 11.88
C GLU A 254 35.71 -13.25 12.34
N PHE A 255 34.65 -13.61 11.62
CA PHE A 255 33.28 -13.18 11.91
C PHE A 255 32.36 -14.30 12.39
N ASN A 256 32.90 -15.50 12.67
CA ASN A 256 32.14 -16.73 12.92
C ASN A 256 31.05 -16.94 11.85
N MET A 257 31.44 -16.83 10.57
CA MET A 257 30.54 -16.85 9.44
C MET A 257 30.98 -17.89 8.41
N VAL A 258 30.02 -18.61 7.84
CA VAL A 258 30.25 -19.60 6.79
C VAL A 258 29.24 -19.41 5.67
N TYR A 259 29.70 -19.62 4.44
CA TYR A 259 28.89 -19.61 3.24
C TYR A 259 28.94 -20.98 2.58
N THR A 260 27.79 -21.61 2.36
CA THR A 260 27.69 -22.97 1.84
C THR A 260 26.75 -23.07 0.65
N ARG A 261 27.00 -24.06 -0.21
CA ARG A 261 26.04 -24.55 -1.20
C ARG A 261 25.38 -25.79 -0.62
N ASN A 262 24.05 -25.85 -0.67
CA ASN A 262 23.30 -27.03 -0.28
C ASN A 262 22.44 -27.47 -1.46
N GLU A 263 22.40 -28.77 -1.71
CA GLU A 263 21.53 -29.42 -2.68
C GLU A 263 20.65 -30.42 -1.92
N SER A 264 19.33 -30.28 -2.07
CA SER A 264 18.36 -31.13 -1.40
C SER A 264 17.52 -31.89 -2.42
N THR A 265 17.34 -33.18 -2.21
CA THR A 265 16.41 -34.01 -2.97
C THR A 265 15.29 -34.45 -2.04
N MET A 266 14.06 -34.08 -2.38
CA MET A 266 12.85 -34.47 -1.66
C MET A 266 12.12 -35.53 -2.47
N VAL A 267 11.82 -36.67 -1.85
CA VAL A 267 11.06 -37.77 -2.45
C VAL A 267 9.65 -37.75 -1.88
N PHE A 268 8.66 -37.61 -2.76
CA PHE A 268 7.25 -37.63 -2.38
C PHE A 268 6.74 -39.07 -2.28
N THR A 269 5.68 -39.27 -1.51
CA THR A 269 5.00 -40.57 -1.37
C THR A 269 4.44 -41.10 -2.70
N SER A 270 4.20 -40.21 -3.68
CA SER A 270 3.83 -40.55 -5.05
C SER A 270 4.98 -41.11 -5.90
N GLY A 271 6.19 -41.23 -5.36
CA GLY A 271 7.40 -41.68 -6.07
C GLY A 271 8.06 -40.60 -6.94
N SER A 272 7.44 -39.43 -7.07
CA SER A 272 8.07 -38.26 -7.70
C SER A 272 9.15 -37.68 -6.78
N SER A 273 10.14 -37.01 -7.36
CA SER A 273 11.15 -36.27 -6.59
C SER A 273 11.23 -34.82 -7.05
N CYS A 274 11.62 -33.93 -6.13
CA CYS A 274 11.93 -32.54 -6.39
C CYS A 274 13.32 -32.22 -5.87
N LYS A 275 14.13 -31.56 -6.70
CA LYS A 275 15.44 -31.05 -6.31
C LYS A 275 15.35 -29.57 -6.00
N SER A 276 15.97 -29.14 -4.91
CA SER A 276 16.23 -27.75 -4.61
C SER A 276 17.70 -27.50 -4.34
N GLU A 277 18.15 -26.29 -4.61
CA GLU A 277 19.46 -25.81 -4.18
C GLU A 277 19.32 -24.51 -3.40
N GLY A 278 20.26 -24.29 -2.48
CA GLY A 278 20.34 -23.08 -1.69
C GLY A 278 21.78 -22.64 -1.50
N ARG A 279 21.98 -21.33 -1.51
CA ARG A 279 23.23 -20.67 -1.15
C ARG A 279 23.08 -20.09 0.24
N TRP A 280 23.61 -20.75 1.26
CA TRP A 280 23.34 -20.42 2.66
C TRP A 280 24.48 -19.62 3.27
N ILE A 281 24.16 -18.46 3.83
CA ILE A 281 25.05 -17.79 4.78
C ILE A 281 24.56 -18.15 6.18
N ALA A 282 25.48 -18.57 7.05
CA ALA A 282 25.23 -18.76 8.46
C ALA A 282 26.28 -18.01 9.28
N ARG A 283 25.85 -17.32 10.34
CA ARG A 283 26.73 -16.59 11.26
C ARG A 283 26.32 -16.82 12.69
N MET A 284 27.29 -17.07 13.56
CA MET A 284 27.07 -17.33 14.98
C MET A 284 27.48 -16.13 15.82
N TYR A 285 26.53 -15.61 16.61
CA TYR A 285 26.73 -14.56 17.60
C TYR A 285 26.79 -15.20 18.98
N THR A 286 27.83 -14.87 19.73
CA THR A 286 28.02 -15.34 21.10
C THR A 286 27.79 -14.18 22.05
N GLU A 287 26.76 -14.29 22.88
CA GLU A 287 26.45 -13.33 23.94
C GLU A 287 26.74 -13.94 25.31
N PRO A 288 26.86 -13.14 26.39
CA PRO A 288 27.07 -13.67 27.74
C PRO A 288 25.97 -14.64 28.21
N HIS A 289 24.73 -14.44 27.76
CA HIS A 289 23.55 -15.17 28.25
C HIS A 289 22.92 -16.13 27.24
N ARG A 290 23.42 -16.13 26.00
CA ARG A 290 22.90 -16.98 24.92
C ARG A 290 23.85 -17.08 23.73
N THR A 291 23.64 -18.12 22.94
CA THR A 291 24.22 -18.27 21.60
C THR A 291 23.10 -18.14 20.57
N VAL A 292 23.37 -17.36 19.52
CA VAL A 292 22.44 -17.16 18.40
C VAL A 292 23.11 -17.57 17.09
N LEU A 293 22.50 -18.49 16.36
CA LEU A 293 22.87 -18.79 14.97
C LEU A 293 21.86 -18.13 14.05
N VAL A 294 22.30 -17.26 13.16
CA VAL A 294 21.45 -16.65 12.12
C VAL A 294 21.82 -17.25 10.78
N TYR A 295 20.83 -17.54 9.95
CA TYR A 295 21.08 -18.03 8.60
C TYR A 295 20.09 -17.49 7.57
N ARG A 296 20.57 -17.34 6.33
CA ARG A 296 19.79 -16.84 5.19
C ARG A 296 20.28 -17.42 3.89
N THR A 297 19.36 -17.74 2.99
CA THR A 297 19.69 -18.11 1.61
C THR A 297 19.83 -16.88 0.71
N ILE A 298 20.90 -16.84 -0.07
CA ILE A 298 21.17 -15.85 -1.12
C ILE A 298 20.42 -16.23 -2.39
N LEU A 299 19.82 -15.23 -3.05
CA LEU A 299 19.00 -15.45 -4.24
C LEU A 299 19.76 -15.23 -5.54
N ASP A 300 20.79 -14.39 -5.49
CA ASP A 300 21.61 -14.01 -6.63
C ASP A 300 23.06 -13.95 -6.20
N ASP A 301 23.93 -14.59 -6.95
CA ASP A 301 25.36 -14.65 -6.65
C ASP A 301 26.12 -14.65 -7.98
N ALA A 302 26.96 -13.63 -8.17
CA ALA A 302 27.72 -13.46 -9.40
C ALA A 302 28.80 -14.54 -9.61
N LEU A 303 29.39 -15.07 -8.53
CA LEU A 303 30.43 -16.10 -8.60
C LEU A 303 29.85 -17.51 -8.55
N GLU A 304 28.74 -17.68 -7.82
CA GLU A 304 28.16 -18.99 -7.55
C GLU A 304 26.69 -19.05 -8.00
N PRO A 305 26.40 -18.86 -9.31
CA PRO A 305 25.05 -18.75 -9.81
C PRO A 305 24.24 -20.03 -9.59
N HIS A 306 22.92 -19.84 -9.48
CA HIS A 306 21.96 -20.93 -9.35
C HIS A 306 21.76 -21.65 -10.68
N THR A 307 21.68 -22.97 -10.64
CA THR A 307 21.40 -23.85 -11.78
C THR A 307 20.00 -23.56 -12.35
N PRO A 308 19.88 -23.29 -13.66
CA PRO A 308 18.57 -23.08 -14.29
C PRO A 308 17.67 -24.32 -14.16
N GLY A 309 16.38 -24.09 -13.89
CA GLY A 309 15.37 -25.16 -13.83
C GLY A 309 15.30 -25.94 -12.52
N ILE A 310 16.17 -25.67 -11.55
CA ILE A 310 16.12 -26.24 -10.20
C ILE A 310 15.40 -25.27 -9.25
N LEU A 311 14.66 -25.81 -8.26
CA LEU A 311 14.01 -24.99 -7.25
C LEU A 311 15.06 -24.27 -6.39
N ARG A 312 14.93 -22.96 -6.25
CA ARG A 312 15.82 -22.16 -5.40
C ARG A 312 15.23 -22.02 -4.02
N ASP A 313 16.04 -22.30 -3.01
CA ASP A 313 15.67 -22.07 -1.63
C ASP A 313 15.62 -20.57 -1.33
N ASN A 314 14.55 -20.17 -0.67
CA ASN A 314 14.37 -18.81 -0.16
C ASN A 314 13.97 -18.90 1.32
N LEU A 315 14.96 -19.23 2.15
CA LEU A 315 14.83 -19.49 3.56
C LEU A 315 15.59 -18.46 4.39
N ALA A 316 15.00 -18.04 5.49
CA ALA A 316 15.63 -17.20 6.50
C ALA A 316 15.31 -17.77 7.87
N GLY A 317 16.24 -17.70 8.81
CA GLY A 317 15.98 -18.24 10.13
C GLY A 317 17.01 -17.89 11.17
N CYS A 318 16.66 -18.27 12.39
CA CYS A 318 17.51 -18.10 13.55
C CYS A 318 17.33 -19.27 14.52
N GLY A 319 18.42 -19.58 15.22
CA GLY A 319 18.50 -20.57 16.28
C GLY A 319 18.98 -19.91 17.58
N VAL A 320 18.17 -19.88 18.64
CA VAL A 320 18.52 -19.23 19.93
C VAL A 320 18.68 -20.27 21.04
N ARG A 321 19.76 -20.16 21.83
CA ARG A 321 20.10 -21.08 22.94
C ARG A 321 20.60 -20.30 24.17
N PRO A 322 19.88 -20.28 25.31
CA PRO A 322 20.28 -19.56 26.53
C PRO A 322 21.20 -20.37 27.48
N THR A 323 22.03 -19.69 28.31
CA THR A 323 23.04 -20.29 29.23
C THR A 323 22.61 -20.67 30.67
N ARG A 324 21.35 -20.41 31.14
CA ARG A 324 20.64 -20.88 32.41
C ARG A 324 20.90 -20.15 33.77
N PRO A 325 20.04 -20.27 34.87
CA PRO A 325 19.33 -21.47 35.44
C PRO A 325 17.94 -21.29 36.19
N ARG A 326 16.79 -21.79 35.67
CA ARG A 326 15.56 -22.36 36.37
C ARG A 326 14.39 -22.56 35.35
N PRO A 327 13.34 -23.35 35.66
CA PRO A 327 12.87 -24.49 34.86
C PRO A 327 12.13 -24.10 33.58
N SER A 328 12.84 -23.64 32.56
CA SER A 328 12.33 -23.70 31.19
C SER A 328 13.56 -23.67 30.29
N LYS A 329 14.00 -24.87 29.91
CA LYS A 329 15.04 -25.05 28.90
C LYS A 329 14.38 -24.64 27.55
N TRP A 330 15.09 -24.07 26.57
CA TRP A 330 14.50 -23.85 25.23
C TRP A 330 15.59 -23.83 24.16
N SER A 331 15.32 -24.49 23.04
CA SER A 331 15.98 -24.35 21.76
C SER A 331 14.92 -23.88 20.78
N PHE A 332 15.10 -22.68 20.23
CA PHE A 332 14.17 -22.14 19.27
C PHE A 332 14.74 -22.20 17.86
N THR A 333 14.03 -22.82 16.91
CA THR A 333 14.35 -22.78 15.47
C THR A 333 13.21 -22.08 14.74
N SER A 334 13.44 -20.87 14.22
CA SER A 334 12.55 -20.26 13.23
C SER A 334 13.10 -20.51 11.83
N ALA A 335 12.29 -21.09 10.95
CA ALA A 335 12.59 -21.15 9.53
C ALA A 335 11.42 -20.55 8.75
N ARG A 336 11.65 -19.44 8.06
CA ARG A 336 10.70 -18.85 7.12
C ARG A 336 11.07 -19.26 5.71
N ARG A 337 10.23 -20.06 5.05
CA ARG A 337 10.41 -20.45 3.65
C ARG A 337 9.40 -19.72 2.77
N ARG A 338 9.88 -18.99 1.77
CA ARG A 338 9.04 -18.47 0.70
C ARG A 338 9.07 -19.44 -0.48
N CYS A 339 7.97 -20.12 -0.74
CA CYS A 339 7.80 -20.89 -1.97
C CYS A 339 7.05 -20.03 -2.98
N ARG A 340 7.73 -19.54 -4.02
CA ARG A 340 7.04 -19.15 -5.25
C ARG A 340 6.52 -20.44 -5.91
N PRO A 341 5.25 -20.54 -6.32
CA PRO A 341 4.84 -21.64 -7.16
C PRO A 341 5.69 -21.61 -8.43
N ALA A 342 6.24 -22.77 -8.77
CA ALA A 342 7.01 -22.93 -9.98
C ALA A 342 6.14 -22.60 -11.20
N ALA A 343 6.68 -21.73 -12.04
CA ALA A 343 6.40 -21.55 -13.47
C ALA A 343 4.91 -21.43 -13.88
N THR A 344 4.61 -20.26 -14.43
CA THR A 344 3.71 -20.07 -15.56
C THR A 344 3.58 -21.35 -16.37
N MET A 345 2.42 -22.01 -16.31
CA MET A 345 2.06 -23.01 -17.31
C MET A 345 2.26 -22.33 -18.65
N ALA A 346 3.25 -22.80 -19.41
CA ALA A 346 3.38 -22.44 -20.81
C ALA A 346 2.03 -22.73 -21.45
N HIS A 347 1.32 -21.68 -21.88
CA HIS A 347 0.18 -21.83 -22.76
C HIS A 347 0.67 -22.70 -23.93
N ARG A 348 0.10 -23.91 -24.03
CA ARG A 348 0.27 -24.78 -25.19
C ARG A 348 -0.01 -23.91 -26.42
N ARG A 349 1.04 -23.63 -27.19
CA ARG A 349 0.90 -23.02 -28.51
C ARG A 349 -0.06 -23.91 -29.29
N HIS A 350 -1.17 -23.33 -29.72
CA HIS A 350 -2.06 -23.93 -30.68
C HIS A 350 -1.23 -24.35 -31.90
N CYS A 351 -1.26 -25.64 -32.20
CA CYS A 351 -0.69 -26.21 -33.41
C CYS A 351 -1.46 -25.65 -34.62
N PRO A 352 -0.81 -25.11 -35.66
CA PRO A 352 -1.51 -24.69 -36.85
C PRO A 352 -1.99 -25.94 -37.60
N ARG A 353 -3.30 -26.02 -37.87
CA ARG A 353 -3.89 -26.96 -38.82
C ARG A 353 -3.15 -26.81 -40.15
N ARG A 354 -2.49 -27.89 -40.60
CA ARG A 354 -2.10 -28.04 -42.00
C ARG A 354 -3.39 -28.13 -42.82
N ALA A 355 -3.56 -27.19 -43.74
CA ALA A 355 -4.41 -27.38 -44.89
C ALA A 355 -3.75 -28.42 -45.80
N ASN A 356 -4.49 -29.46 -46.13
CA ASN A 356 -4.50 -30.14 -47.42
C ASN A 356 -5.90 -30.68 -47.64
#